data_AF-A0A7C9MKG3-F1
#
_entry.id   AF-A0A7C9MKG3-F1
#
_cell.length_a   1.000
_cell.length_b   1.000
_cell.length_c   1.000
_cell.angle_alpha   90.00
_cell.angle_beta   90.00
_cell.angle_gamma   90.00
#
_symmetry.space_group_name_H-M   'P 1'
#
loop_
_entity.id
_entity.type
_entity.pdbx_description
1 polymer ?
#
loop_
_entity_poly.entity_id
_entity_poly.type
_entity_poly.pdbx_seq_one_letter_code
_entity_poly.pdbx_strand_id
1 'polypeptide(L)'
;MAEATPSWRSATVAVVFVLGVGLGWLGASRQAMLDNRARDVAGFEVMRQRVDAEYMRRLDLSEAQRKHFTAVWDEAHRELNLAMSRMRPEFDGLLQRIDERVRPTLSPRQLAVYDRLESERRSQLPPRPADSE
;
A
#
# COMPACT_ATOMS: atom_id res chain seq x y z
N MET A 1 1.66 53.25 6.49
CA MET A 1 1.81 51.81 6.79
C MET A 1 3.07 51.36 6.08
N ALA A 2 4.14 51.02 6.80
CA ALA A 2 5.43 50.67 6.21
C ALA A 2 5.52 49.16 5.99
N GLU A 3 5.62 48.72 4.74
CA GLU A 3 5.99 47.34 4.39
C GLU A 3 7.45 47.11 4.76
N ALA A 4 7.68 46.25 5.75
CA ALA A 4 9.03 45.80 6.09
C ALA A 4 9.48 44.77 5.03
N THR A 5 10.40 45.15 4.15
CA THR A 5 11.01 44.23 3.19
C THR A 5 11.85 43.18 3.93
N PRO A 6 11.64 41.88 3.70
CA PRO A 6 12.35 40.83 4.41
C PRO A 6 13.85 40.87 4.11
N SER A 7 14.67 40.88 5.16
CA SER A 7 16.13 40.76 5.02
C SER A 7 16.51 39.38 4.46
N TRP A 8 17.60 39.30 3.68
CA TRP A 8 18.07 38.04 3.08
C TRP A 8 18.24 36.92 4.13
N ARG A 9 18.71 37.27 5.34
CA ARG A 9 18.89 36.31 6.45
C ARG A 9 17.57 35.69 6.91
N SER A 10 16.51 36.49 7.01
CA SER A 10 15.18 35.98 7.37
C SER A 10 14.55 35.18 6.22
N ALA A 11 14.81 35.52 4.96
CA ALA A 11 14.38 34.72 3.81
C ALA A 11 15.05 33.33 3.79
N THR A 12 16.35 33.24 4.04
CA THR A 12 17.06 31.94 4.09
C THR A 12 16.55 31.05 5.22
N VAL A 13 16.33 31.61 6.41
CA VAL A 13 15.81 30.85 7.56
C VAL A 13 14.39 30.34 7.27
N ALA A 14 13.55 31.16 6.65
CA ALA A 14 12.20 30.73 6.26
C ALA A 14 12.23 29.58 5.24
N VAL A 15 13.11 29.63 4.25
CA VAL A 15 13.26 28.56 3.24
C VAL A 15 13.74 27.24 3.88
N VAL A 16 14.76 27.30 4.73
CA VAL A 16 15.26 26.10 5.44
C VAL A 16 14.19 25.51 6.35
N PHE A 17 13.41 26.37 7.02
CA PHE A 17 12.31 25.93 7.87
C PHE A 17 11.21 25.24 7.07
N VAL A 18 10.77 25.82 5.95
CA VAL A 18 9.75 25.23 5.08
C VAL A 18 10.23 23.91 4.49
N LEU A 19 11.51 23.81 4.08
CA LEU A 19 12.11 22.57 3.61
C LEU A 19 12.17 21.50 4.70
N GLY A 20 12.56 21.87 5.92
CA GLY A 20 12.60 20.97 7.06
C GLY A 20 11.22 20.42 7.44
N VAL A 21 10.21 21.29 7.45
CA VAL A 21 8.81 20.89 7.70
C VAL A 21 8.28 19.99 6.57
N GLY A 22 8.56 20.33 5.31
CA GLY A 22 8.15 19.54 4.15
C GLY A 22 8.77 18.14 4.14
N LEU A 23 10.07 18.04 4.42
CA LEU A 23 10.79 16.76 4.53
C LEU A 23 10.31 15.94 5.73
N GLY A 24 10.07 16.59 6.87
CA GLY A 24 9.50 15.94 8.06
C GLY A 24 8.10 15.38 7.82
N TRP A 25 7.24 16.14 7.12
CA TRP A 25 5.89 15.71 6.74
C TRP A 25 5.92 14.52 5.77
N LEU A 26 6.74 14.58 4.73
CA LEU A 26 6.90 13.49 3.76
C LEU A 26 7.43 12.21 4.43
N GLY A 27 8.39 12.33 5.34
CA GLY A 27 8.92 11.21 6.12
C GLY A 27 7.86 10.59 7.04
N ALA A 28 7.16 11.41 7.83
CA ALA A 28 6.11 10.94 8.74
C ALA A 28 4.92 10.32 7.99
N SER A 29 4.52 10.88 6.86
CA SER A 29 3.45 10.35 6.01
C SER A 29 3.83 8.99 5.43
N ARG A 30 5.07 8.83 4.94
CA ARG A 30 5.56 7.55 4.44
C ARG A 30 5.61 6.49 5.54
N GLN A 31 6.08 6.86 6.74
CA GLN A 31 6.15 5.95 7.89
C GLN A 31 4.75 5.49 8.32
N ALA A 32 3.79 6.40 8.46
CA ALA A 32 2.41 6.07 8.83
C ALA A 32 1.74 5.13 7.80
N MET A 33 2.08 5.29 6.51
CA MET A 33 1.59 4.42 5.45
C MET A 33 2.17 3.01 5.55
N LEU A 34 3.45 2.88 5.86
CA LEU A 34 4.11 1.58 6.10
C LEU A 34 3.56 0.89 7.36
N ASP A 35 3.33 1.65 8.43
CA ASP A 35 2.79 1.13 9.68
C ASP A 35 1.33 0.65 9.52
N ASN A 36 0.50 1.40 8.80
CA ASN A 36 -0.88 0.97 8.50
C ASN A 36 -0.89 -0.29 7.64
N ARG A 37 0.00 -0.36 6.65
CA ARG A 37 0.16 -1.54 5.81
C ARG A 37 0.63 -2.77 6.59
N ALA A 38 1.59 -2.60 7.50
CA ALA A 38 2.05 -3.67 8.38
C ALA A 38 0.92 -4.15 9.30
N ARG A 39 0.08 -3.23 9.80
CA ARG A 39 -1.12 -3.56 10.57
C ARG A 39 -2.17 -4.32 9.74
N ASP A 40 -2.39 -3.95 8.50
CA ASP A 40 -3.37 -4.62 7.63
C ASP A 40 -2.93 -6.05 7.28
N VAL A 41 -1.64 -6.23 6.95
CA VAL A 41 -1.06 -7.57 6.70
C VAL A 41 -1.11 -8.42 7.97
N ALA A 42 -0.75 -7.84 9.13
CA ALA A 42 -0.87 -8.52 10.40
C ALA A 42 -2.35 -8.88 10.73
N GLY A 43 -3.29 -8.00 10.40
CA GLY A 43 -4.72 -8.24 10.59
C GLY A 43 -5.25 -9.38 9.73
N PHE A 44 -4.81 -9.47 8.48
CA PHE A 44 -5.15 -10.59 7.60
C PHE A 44 -4.57 -11.91 8.11
N GLU A 45 -3.31 -11.92 8.53
CA GLU A 45 -2.65 -13.12 9.06
C GLU A 45 -3.31 -13.58 10.36
N VAL A 46 -3.69 -12.65 11.24
CA VAL A 46 -4.44 -12.96 12.48
C VAL A 46 -5.82 -13.53 12.16
N MET A 47 -6.54 -12.99 11.16
CA MET A 47 -7.82 -13.53 10.73
C MET A 47 -7.66 -14.95 10.16
N ARG A 48 -6.64 -15.18 9.33
CA ARG A 48 -6.31 -16.50 8.77
C ARG A 48 -6.06 -17.52 9.88
N GLN A 49 -5.17 -17.21 10.81
CA GLN A 49 -4.85 -18.09 11.94
C GLN A 49 -6.10 -18.43 12.77
N ARG A 50 -7.01 -17.46 12.94
CA ARG A 50 -8.28 -17.68 13.64
C ARG A 50 -9.20 -18.65 12.91
N VAL A 51 -9.28 -18.54 11.59
CA VAL A 51 -10.07 -19.44 10.74
C VAL A 51 -9.49 -20.85 10.75
N ASP A 52 -8.17 -20.99 10.58
CA ASP A 52 -7.49 -22.28 10.61
C ASP A 52 -7.63 -22.97 11.98
N ALA A 53 -7.46 -22.21 13.06
CA ALA A 53 -7.69 -22.73 14.42
C ALA A 53 -9.13 -23.22 14.62
N GLU A 54 -10.12 -22.53 14.03
CA GLU A 54 -11.52 -22.95 14.10
C GLU A 54 -11.77 -24.23 13.30
N TYR A 55 -11.19 -24.38 12.11
CA TYR A 55 -11.25 -25.63 11.34
C TYR A 55 -10.62 -26.78 12.11
N MET A 56 -9.41 -26.60 12.66
CA MET A 56 -8.72 -27.63 13.44
C MET A 56 -9.51 -28.04 14.69
N ARG A 57 -10.18 -27.08 15.33
CA ARG A 57 -11.01 -27.32 16.52
C ARG A 57 -12.29 -28.09 16.18
N ARG A 58 -13.01 -27.67 15.13
CA ARG A 58 -14.31 -28.27 14.77
C ARG A 58 -14.19 -29.64 14.10
N LEU A 59 -13.10 -29.87 13.37
CA LEU A 59 -12.86 -31.14 12.68
C LEU A 59 -12.15 -32.18 13.54
N ASP A 60 -11.83 -31.82 14.80
CA ASP A 60 -11.14 -32.67 15.77
C ASP A 60 -9.90 -33.39 15.19
N LEU A 61 -9.07 -32.60 14.49
CA LEU A 61 -7.92 -33.14 13.79
C LEU A 61 -6.86 -33.65 14.77
N SER A 62 -6.34 -34.86 14.54
CA SER A 62 -5.14 -35.38 15.20
C SER A 62 -3.90 -34.53 14.86
N GLU A 63 -2.83 -34.65 15.63
CA GLU A 63 -1.60 -33.88 15.41
C GLU A 63 -1.02 -34.07 14.00
N ALA A 64 -1.00 -35.32 13.50
CA ALA A 64 -0.55 -35.63 12.15
C ALA A 64 -1.44 -34.96 11.08
N GLN A 65 -2.75 -34.95 11.28
CA GLN A 65 -3.70 -34.30 10.37
C GLN A 65 -3.58 -32.77 10.42
N ARG A 66 -3.34 -32.18 11.59
CA ARG A 66 -3.09 -30.72 11.71
C ARG A 66 -1.84 -30.31 10.94
N LYS A 67 -0.76 -31.06 11.10
CA LYS A 67 0.49 -30.80 10.38
C LYS A 67 0.30 -30.88 8.86
N HIS A 68 -0.46 -31.88 8.40
CA HIS A 68 -0.79 -32.01 6.99
C HIS A 68 -1.70 -30.88 6.50
N PHE A 69 -2.73 -30.52 7.26
CA PHE A 69 -3.66 -29.43 6.95
C PHE A 69 -2.92 -28.09 6.78
N THR A 70 -2.07 -27.72 7.74
CA THR A 70 -1.26 -26.49 7.64
C THR A 70 -0.34 -26.52 6.43
N ALA A 71 0.33 -27.65 6.17
CA ALA A 71 1.25 -27.77 5.04
C ALA A 71 0.54 -27.59 3.68
N VAL A 72 -0.62 -28.20 3.49
CA VAL A 72 -1.45 -28.03 2.29
C VAL A 72 -1.90 -26.58 2.15
N TRP A 73 -2.29 -25.95 3.27
CA TRP A 73 -2.76 -24.57 3.20
C TRP A 73 -1.63 -23.60 2.83
N ASP A 74 -0.45 -23.78 3.41
CA ASP A 74 0.72 -22.98 3.10
C ASP A 74 1.17 -23.17 1.64
N GLU A 75 1.04 -24.38 1.10
CA GLU A 75 1.28 -24.66 -0.31
C GLU A 75 0.30 -23.91 -1.22
N ALA A 76 -1.00 -24.00 -0.96
CA ALA A 76 -1.98 -23.29 -1.78
C ALA A 76 -1.81 -21.77 -1.70
N HIS A 77 -1.37 -21.22 -0.55
CA HIS A 77 -1.01 -19.80 -0.45
C HIS A 77 0.18 -19.43 -1.34
N ARG A 78 1.22 -20.27 -1.40
CA ARG A 78 2.34 -20.05 -2.32
C ARG A 78 1.88 -20.08 -3.77
N GLU A 79 1.03 -21.03 -4.14
CA GLU A 79 0.47 -21.12 -5.48
C GLU A 79 -0.39 -19.91 -5.84
N LEU A 80 -1.26 -19.47 -4.92
CA LEU A 80 -2.07 -18.26 -5.09
C LEU A 80 -1.19 -17.03 -5.29
N ASN A 81 -0.15 -16.86 -4.47
CA ASN A 81 0.80 -15.76 -4.62
C ASN A 81 1.51 -15.79 -5.98
N LEU A 82 1.92 -16.97 -6.45
CA LEU A 82 2.52 -17.13 -7.79
C LEU A 82 1.53 -16.78 -8.90
N ALA A 83 0.29 -17.26 -8.81
CA ALA A 83 -0.77 -16.96 -9.77
C ALA A 83 -1.06 -15.45 -9.83
N MET A 84 -1.21 -14.81 -8.67
CA MET A 84 -1.42 -13.37 -8.56
C MET A 84 -0.24 -12.59 -9.13
N SER A 85 1.00 -12.99 -8.86
CA SER A 85 2.20 -12.37 -9.43
C SER A 85 2.22 -12.44 -10.96
N ARG A 86 1.80 -13.55 -11.57
CA ARG A 86 1.72 -13.70 -13.03
C ARG A 86 0.64 -12.83 -13.65
N MET A 87 -0.52 -12.73 -13.02
CA MET A 87 -1.65 -11.91 -13.50
C MET A 87 -1.43 -10.41 -13.31
N ARG A 88 -0.55 -10.04 -12.39
CA ARG A 88 -0.30 -8.66 -12.00
C ARG A 88 0.04 -7.71 -13.15
N PRO A 89 0.98 -8.00 -14.08
CA PRO A 89 1.26 -7.13 -15.21
C PRO A 89 0.04 -6.90 -16.12
N GLU A 90 -0.79 -7.90 -16.32
CA GLU A 90 -2.02 -7.76 -17.11
C GLU A 90 -3.03 -6.84 -16.42
N PHE A 91 -3.17 -7.00 -15.11
CA PHE A 91 -4.03 -6.17 -14.28
C PHE A 91 -3.56 -4.71 -14.24
N ASP A 92 -2.25 -4.48 -14.03
CA ASP A 92 -1.65 -3.15 -14.07
C ASP A 92 -1.86 -2.48 -15.44
N GLY A 93 -1.67 -3.23 -16.53
CA GLY A 93 -1.94 -2.76 -17.88
C GLY A 93 -3.42 -2.42 -18.12
N LEU A 94 -4.35 -3.18 -17.53
CA LEU A 94 -5.78 -2.87 -17.59
C LEU A 94 -6.09 -1.55 -16.88
N LEU A 95 -5.57 -1.36 -15.67
CA LEU A 95 -5.75 -0.12 -14.90
C LEU A 95 -5.16 1.08 -15.64
N GLN A 96 -3.97 0.94 -16.24
CA GLN A 96 -3.37 2.00 -17.04
C GLN A 96 -4.26 2.40 -18.23
N ARG A 97 -4.80 1.42 -18.97
CA ARG A 97 -5.72 1.71 -20.10
C ARG A 97 -7.00 2.41 -19.65
N ILE A 98 -7.49 2.12 -18.44
CA ILE A 98 -8.63 2.84 -17.85
C ILE A 98 -8.21 4.29 -17.58
N ASP A 99 -7.06 4.51 -16.94
CA ASP A 99 -6.52 5.83 -16.64
C ASP A 99 -6.38 6.70 -17.91
N GLU A 100 -5.81 6.13 -18.98
CA GLU A 100 -5.64 6.80 -20.27
C GLU A 100 -6.96 7.23 -20.91
N ARG A 101 -8.06 6.50 -20.65
CA ARG A 101 -9.40 6.81 -21.17
C ARG A 101 -10.15 7.80 -20.30
N VAL A 102 -9.97 7.74 -18.98
CA VAL A 102 -10.69 8.56 -18.01
C VAL A 102 -10.07 9.96 -17.89
N ARG A 103 -8.74 10.06 -17.80
CA ARG A 103 -8.05 11.35 -17.58
C ARG A 103 -8.45 12.44 -18.58
N PRO A 104 -8.56 12.19 -19.89
CA PRO A 104 -8.91 13.24 -20.86
C PRO A 104 -10.35 13.77 -20.70
N THR A 105 -11.24 13.03 -20.04
CA THR A 105 -12.63 13.45 -19.84
C THR A 105 -12.83 14.29 -18.59
N LEU A 106 -11.79 14.48 -17.77
CA LEU A 106 -11.87 15.19 -16.51
C LEU A 106 -11.49 16.67 -16.69
N SER A 107 -12.22 17.56 -16.01
CA SER A 107 -11.78 18.94 -15.83
C SER A 107 -10.50 19.01 -14.97
N PRO A 108 -9.73 20.11 -15.02
CA PRO A 108 -8.51 20.25 -14.21
C PRO A 108 -8.73 20.04 -12.71
N ARG A 109 -9.87 20.51 -12.18
CA ARG A 109 -10.23 20.30 -10.77
C ARG A 109 -10.51 18.83 -10.46
N GLN A 110 -11.19 18.11 -11.35
CA GLN A 110 -11.50 16.69 -11.18
C GLN A 110 -10.25 15.83 -11.32
N LEU A 111 -9.34 16.19 -12.23
CA LEU A 111 -8.07 15.49 -12.41
C LEU A 111 -7.22 15.52 -11.13
N ALA A 112 -7.15 16.66 -10.44
CA ALA A 112 -6.44 16.76 -9.17
C ALA A 112 -7.01 15.86 -8.06
N VAL A 113 -8.34 15.70 -8.02
CA VAL A 113 -9.00 14.76 -7.09
C VAL A 113 -8.74 13.32 -7.51
N TYR A 114 -8.82 13.03 -8.80
CA TYR A 114 -8.56 11.71 -9.36
C TYR A 114 -7.14 11.24 -9.08
N ASP A 115 -6.14 12.09 -9.30
CA ASP A 115 -4.73 11.78 -9.02
C ASP A 115 -4.49 11.48 -7.54
N ARG A 116 -5.18 12.19 -6.64
CA ARG A 116 -5.14 11.89 -5.21
C ARG A 116 -5.71 10.50 -4.92
N LEU A 117 -6.89 10.18 -5.46
CA LEU A 117 -7.51 8.86 -5.29
C LEU A 117 -6.64 7.73 -5.84
N GLU A 118 -6.02 7.92 -7.00
CA GLU A 118 -5.10 6.93 -7.58
C GLU A 118 -3.83 6.75 -6.74
N SER A 119 -3.30 7.83 -6.16
CA SER A 119 -2.17 7.76 -5.25
C SER A 119 -2.49 6.99 -3.97
N GLU A 120 -3.70 7.21 -3.42
CA GLU A 120 -4.22 6.50 -2.25
C GLU A 120 -4.52 5.03 -2.56
N ARG A 121 -4.92 4.69 -3.80
CA ARG A 121 -5.09 3.30 -4.22
C ARG A 121 -3.75 2.60 -4.42
N ARG A 122 -2.78 3.25 -5.05
CA ARG A 122 -1.44 2.68 -5.28
C ARG A 122 -0.69 2.39 -3.98
N SER A 123 -0.88 3.20 -2.94
CA SER A 123 -0.29 2.93 -1.62
C SER A 123 -0.87 1.69 -0.92
N GLN A 124 -2.12 1.33 -1.24
CA GLN A 124 -2.79 0.16 -0.68
C GLN A 124 -2.43 -1.15 -1.40
N LEU A 125 -2.01 -1.09 -2.66
CA LEU A 125 -1.60 -2.28 -3.41
C LEU A 125 -0.29 -2.88 -2.86
N PRO A 126 -0.14 -4.23 -2.76
CA PRO A 126 1.10 -4.95 -2.39
C PRO A 126 2.34 -4.33 -3.06
N PRO A 127 3.54 -4.27 -2.47
CA PRO A 127 4.72 -3.92 -3.26
C PRO A 127 4.94 -5.01 -4.33
N ARG A 128 5.56 -4.66 -5.46
CA ARG A 128 6.01 -5.68 -6.41
C ARG A 128 7.11 -6.50 -5.71
N PRO A 129 7.02 -7.83 -5.62
CA PRO A 129 8.16 -8.61 -5.13
C PRO A 129 9.37 -8.29 -6.02
N ALA A 130 10.52 -8.03 -5.41
CA ALA A 130 11.71 -7.51 -6.08
C ALA A 130 12.35 -8.51 -7.07
N ASP A 131 11.79 -9.72 -7.19
CA ASP A 131 12.48 -10.89 -7.75
C ASP A 131 11.77 -11.44 -8.99
N SER A 132 11.28 -10.55 -9.87
CA SER A 132 10.70 -10.94 -11.17
C SER A 132 11.38 -10.22 -12.32
N GLU A 133 12.71 -10.31 -12.33
CA GLU A 133 13.56 -10.21 -13.54
C GLU A 133 14.19 -11.58 -13.83
#